data_AF-U5EWZ1-F1
#
_entry.id   AF-U5EWZ1-F1
#
_cell.length_a   1.000
_cell.length_b   1.000
_cell.length_c   1.000
_cell.angle_alpha   90.00
_cell.angle_beta   90.00
_cell.angle_gamma   90.00
#
_symmetry.space_group_name_H-M   'P 1'
#
loop_
_entity.id
_entity.type
_entity.pdbx_description
1 polymer ?
#
loop_
_entity_poly.entity_id
_entity_poly.type
_entity_poly.pdbx_seq_one_letter_code
_entity_poly.pdbx_strand_id
1 'polypeptide(L)'
;MLKVVGASWFKTRVSTWILIIACLLAIGAFFIADMERPTFNGTYCATSYWTKKSGFRVEFWGQQNELELVAKGGARACYKDSIQENGWSQIEIETQNAYPDRIQAFAAGILEGALTWKSIYLQWSNTIDAECEKDDDSREFCEWLREIISNNVESVKEMAELKGDIDHFWYQIKLFYYQLDGIEFGFRKGVRRSRTDFEIPPEDFLLLNSAVDIRDLKLYYKNLVKNDSQIDVDETKGQIMLRILENDSFVKILLGHTSDGSYTSMLRVLKKYTFRYHYSSEHHKSNLIPGTNIMFTSYPGVISSLDDFYVISGRHHNVIVAGVKIKNRNQELWKTVDLDKSILMSARLMAANRLAHNGRSWSKYFARSPGTGAKQWLVVDTRHLHRINYNSKIFNEISNRSSNTNTSSSNNNDGNNVELPPNYDDLLEVATIKKLPDTYPVSDGRLFWIVDQLPGRLHAEDATENILKDGFWNGNGVPYFEELQIASRVWPNNHSDISSTVVKNITNLDALGKLMKKLGYRGDLKNENPYAYGNIDLKLFSETNLDNVEFQAYSGPIFENVDKTKIDQINSSKESGAPANAAIDNLPQKRIQPFDWSHINHIVNDVVAHEGHPDRFNFQRVSPKWAWL
;
A
#
# COMPACT_ATOMS: atom_id res chain seq x y z
N MET A 1 34.10 89.82 -10.69
CA MET A 1 32.95 89.52 -9.80
C MET A 1 32.34 88.19 -10.24
N LEU A 2 32.65 87.09 -9.54
CA LEU A 2 31.96 85.81 -9.72
C LEU A 2 30.66 85.85 -8.92
N LYS A 3 29.51 85.85 -9.62
CA LYS A 3 28.19 85.72 -9.00
C LYS A 3 28.04 84.28 -8.49
N VAL A 4 28.19 84.10 -7.18
CA VAL A 4 27.83 82.85 -6.51
C VAL A 4 26.30 82.76 -6.54
N VAL A 5 25.78 81.87 -7.38
CA VAL A 5 24.34 81.56 -7.43
C VAL A 5 24.04 80.70 -6.21
N GLY A 6 23.47 81.31 -5.17
CA GLY A 6 23.05 80.59 -3.97
C GLY A 6 22.01 79.52 -4.32
N ALA A 7 22.32 78.26 -4.02
CA ALA A 7 21.37 77.17 -4.16
C ALA A 7 20.12 77.46 -3.31
N SER A 8 18.93 77.23 -3.89
CA SER A 8 17.65 77.41 -3.18
C SER A 8 17.63 76.51 -1.95
N TRP A 9 17.57 77.10 -0.76
CA TRP A 9 17.58 76.41 0.53
C TRP A 9 16.50 75.33 0.66
N PHE A 10 15.35 75.54 0.01
CA PHE A 10 14.29 74.56 -0.08
C PHE A 10 14.71 73.31 -0.87
N LYS A 11 15.37 73.49 -2.03
CA LYS A 11 15.90 72.39 -2.84
C LYS A 11 16.98 71.60 -2.10
N THR A 12 17.84 72.28 -1.33
CA THR A 12 18.84 71.63 -0.48
C THR A 12 18.19 70.79 0.60
N ARG A 13 17.17 71.28 1.30
CA ARG A 13 16.43 70.50 2.31
C ARG A 13 15.74 69.28 1.71
N VAL A 14 15.06 69.42 0.58
CA VAL A 14 14.41 68.30 -0.10
C VAL A 14 15.43 67.23 -0.51
N SER A 15 16.57 67.66 -1.06
CA SER A 15 17.66 66.74 -1.42
C SER A 15 18.25 66.02 -0.21
N THR A 16 18.42 66.70 0.92
CA THR A 16 18.86 66.08 2.18
C THR A 16 17.86 65.04 2.69
N TRP A 17 16.56 65.32 2.65
CA TRP A 17 15.53 64.34 3.05
C TRP A 17 15.51 63.12 2.14
N ILE A 18 15.65 63.31 0.82
CA ILE A 18 15.75 62.20 -0.13
C ILE A 18 16.98 61.33 0.18
N LEU A 19 18.14 61.94 0.45
CA LEU A 19 19.36 61.21 0.81
C LEU A 19 19.21 60.46 2.13
N ILE A 20 18.57 61.06 3.14
CA ILE A 20 18.30 60.39 4.41
C ILE A 20 17.38 59.19 4.20
N ILE A 21 16.29 59.34 3.43
CA ILE A 21 15.38 58.23 3.12
C ILE A 21 16.10 57.14 2.34
N ALA A 22 16.91 57.49 1.34
CA ALA A 22 17.69 56.54 0.57
C ALA A 22 18.70 55.78 1.46
N CYS A 23 19.38 56.47 2.39
CA CYS A 23 20.26 55.84 3.37
C CYS A 23 19.49 54.90 4.31
N LEU A 24 18.31 55.30 4.81
CA LEU A 24 17.49 54.44 5.67
C LEU A 24 16.98 53.20 4.91
N LEU A 25 16.59 53.35 3.65
CA LEU A 25 16.22 52.23 2.78
C LEU A 25 17.41 51.31 2.51
N ALA A 26 18.60 51.85 2.27
CA ALA A 26 19.82 51.07 2.09
C ALA A 26 20.19 50.29 3.35
N ILE A 27 20.14 50.94 4.53
CA ILE A 27 20.36 50.29 5.83
C ILE A 27 19.32 49.17 6.03
N GLY A 28 18.04 49.45 5.78
CA GLY A 28 16.99 48.42 5.85
C GLY A 28 17.22 47.26 4.89
N ALA A 29 17.71 47.52 3.68
CA ALA A 29 18.07 46.48 2.71
C ALA A 29 19.25 45.62 3.19
N PHE A 30 20.28 46.22 3.81
CA PHE A 30 21.38 45.47 4.43
C PHE A 30 20.89 44.59 5.58
N PHE A 31 20.01 45.10 6.46
CA PHE A 31 19.42 44.29 7.52
C PHE A 31 18.59 43.12 6.96
N ILE A 32 17.80 43.34 5.91
CA ILE A 32 17.01 42.26 5.26
C ILE A 32 17.93 41.24 4.54
N ALA A 33 19.08 41.69 4.03
CA ALA A 33 20.05 40.82 3.37
C ALA A 33 20.83 39.94 4.36
N ASP A 34 21.16 40.47 5.54
CA ASP A 34 21.86 39.74 6.61
C ASP A 34 20.92 38.89 7.48
N MET A 35 19.60 39.04 7.37
CA MET A 35 18.66 38.14 8.02
C MET A 35 18.81 36.72 7.45
N GLU A 36 19.26 35.79 8.30
CA GLU A 36 19.29 34.36 7.98
C GLU A 36 17.92 33.92 7.49
N ARG A 37 17.86 33.51 6.22
CA ARG A 37 16.62 32.98 5.65
C ARG A 37 16.42 31.56 6.20
N PRO A 38 15.21 31.23 6.69
CA PRO A 38 14.93 29.86 7.10
C PRO A 38 15.16 28.90 5.92
N THR A 39 15.98 27.88 6.16
CA THR A 39 16.20 26.78 5.20
C THR A 39 15.10 25.75 5.41
N PHE A 40 14.20 25.64 4.45
CA PHE A 40 13.07 24.71 4.55
C PHE A 40 13.43 23.35 3.94
N ASN A 41 12.97 22.28 4.59
CA ASN A 41 13.22 20.90 4.16
C ASN A 41 12.23 20.39 3.07
N GLY A 42 11.37 21.27 2.53
CA GLY A 42 10.35 20.95 1.53
C GLY A 42 9.06 20.34 2.07
N THR A 43 8.83 20.33 3.40
CA THR A 43 7.60 19.81 4.00
C THR A 43 6.53 20.89 4.11
N TYR A 44 5.40 20.69 3.46
CA TYR A 44 4.25 21.60 3.50
C TYR A 44 3.19 21.10 4.47
N CYS A 45 2.73 21.96 5.37
CA CYS A 45 1.70 21.59 6.33
C CYS A 45 0.43 22.42 6.19
N ALA A 46 -0.71 21.83 6.56
CA ALA A 46 -2.00 22.49 6.59
C ALA A 46 -2.86 21.95 7.75
N THR A 47 -3.76 22.81 8.24
CA THR A 47 -4.72 22.46 9.30
C THR A 47 -6.13 22.72 8.79
N SER A 48 -7.03 21.77 9.00
CA SER A 48 -8.46 21.90 8.74
C SER A 48 -9.17 22.16 10.06
N TYR A 49 -9.86 23.30 10.15
CA TYR A 49 -10.73 23.66 11.27
C TYR A 49 -12.17 23.46 10.88
N TRP A 50 -12.99 23.11 11.87
CA TRP A 50 -14.42 22.97 11.68
C TRP A 50 -15.19 23.58 12.85
N THR A 51 -16.27 24.28 12.52
CA THR A 51 -17.30 24.65 13.50
C THR A 51 -18.69 24.42 12.92
N LYS A 52 -19.69 24.20 13.78
CA LYS A 52 -21.09 24.06 13.35
C LYS A 52 -21.62 25.29 12.58
N LYS A 53 -21.08 26.48 12.84
CA LYS A 53 -21.53 27.75 12.23
C LYS A 53 -20.86 28.05 10.89
N SER A 54 -19.54 27.82 10.80
CA SER A 54 -18.73 28.22 9.64
C SER A 54 -18.39 27.08 8.68
N GLY A 55 -18.68 25.83 9.05
CA GLY A 55 -18.20 24.67 8.29
C GLY A 55 -16.68 24.58 8.32
N PHE A 56 -16.10 24.02 7.25
CA PHE A 56 -14.66 23.78 7.12
C PHE A 56 -13.88 25.02 6.66
N ARG A 57 -12.77 25.29 7.35
CA ARG A 57 -11.76 26.27 6.95
C ARG A 57 -10.39 25.59 6.96
N VAL A 58 -9.64 25.76 5.87
CA VAL A 58 -8.27 25.22 5.77
C VAL A 58 -7.29 26.37 5.88
N GLU A 59 -6.31 26.22 6.75
CA GLU A 59 -5.16 27.11 6.90
C GLU A 59 -3.93 26.39 6.35
N PHE A 60 -3.27 27.02 5.38
CA PHE A 60 -2.04 26.48 4.78
C PHE A 60 -0.85 27.19 5.43
N TRP A 61 -0.02 26.43 6.14
CA TRP A 61 1.14 26.97 6.87
C TRP A 61 2.38 27.16 5.98
N GLY A 62 2.30 26.77 4.71
CA GLY A 62 3.46 26.76 3.81
C GLY A 62 4.47 25.71 4.24
N GLN A 63 5.76 25.98 3.97
CA GLN A 63 6.84 25.10 4.38
C GLN A 63 7.13 25.25 5.88
N GLN A 64 7.35 24.14 6.57
CA GLN A 64 7.54 24.11 8.02
C GLN A 64 8.70 23.20 8.42
N ASN A 65 9.50 23.66 9.39
CA ASN A 65 10.54 22.86 10.03
C ASN A 65 10.12 22.42 11.44
N GLU A 66 9.36 23.25 12.15
CA GLU A 66 8.85 22.98 13.51
C GLU A 66 7.48 22.29 13.44
N LEU A 67 7.48 21.04 12.97
CA LEU A 67 6.27 20.30 12.64
C LEU A 67 5.34 20.05 13.84
N GLU A 68 5.88 20.06 15.06
CA GLU A 68 5.10 19.90 16.30
C GLU A 68 4.16 21.08 16.57
N LEU A 69 4.54 22.30 16.13
CA LEU A 69 3.77 23.53 16.36
C LEU A 69 2.57 23.69 15.41
N VAL A 70 2.48 22.86 14.37
CA VAL A 70 1.35 22.88 13.44
C VAL A 70 0.06 22.60 14.23
N ALA A 71 -0.84 23.57 14.23
CA ALA A 71 -2.09 23.50 14.99
C ALA A 71 -2.90 22.23 14.64
N LYS A 72 -3.47 21.58 15.64
CA LYS A 72 -4.20 20.31 15.48
C LYS A 72 -5.53 20.45 14.73
N GLY A 73 -6.29 21.52 15.01
CA GLY A 73 -7.61 21.75 14.41
C GLY A 73 -8.56 20.54 14.56
N GLY A 74 -9.43 20.33 13.56
CA GLY A 74 -10.15 19.07 13.38
C GLY A 74 -9.26 17.98 12.78
N ALA A 75 -8.34 18.39 11.89
CA ALA A 75 -7.24 17.57 11.42
C ALA A 75 -6.04 18.46 11.04
N ARG A 76 -4.83 17.90 11.07
CA ARG A 76 -3.62 18.49 10.50
C ARG A 76 -2.91 17.49 9.61
N ALA A 77 -2.20 18.00 8.61
CA ALA A 77 -1.44 17.19 7.67
C ALA A 77 -0.11 17.86 7.34
N CYS A 78 0.92 17.05 7.13
CA CYS A 78 2.20 17.47 6.58
C CYS A 78 2.57 16.56 5.40
N TYR A 79 2.93 17.18 4.28
CA TYR A 79 3.22 16.54 3.01
C TYR A 79 4.60 16.96 2.52
N LYS A 80 5.43 15.99 2.13
CA LYS A 80 6.70 16.22 1.46
C LYS A 80 6.69 15.52 0.10
N ASP A 81 6.81 16.30 -0.96
CA ASP A 81 7.02 15.76 -2.29
C ASP A 81 8.51 15.47 -2.50
N SER A 82 8.92 14.22 -2.30
CA SER A 82 10.27 13.74 -2.58
C SER A 82 10.33 12.72 -3.71
N ILE A 83 9.34 12.73 -4.61
CA ILE A 83 9.27 11.75 -5.72
C ILE A 83 10.52 11.80 -6.61
N GLN A 84 11.05 12.99 -6.87
CA GLN A 84 12.26 13.18 -7.67
C GLN A 84 13.55 12.85 -6.90
N GLU A 85 13.52 12.92 -5.58
CA GLU A 85 14.70 12.67 -4.72
C GLU A 85 14.90 11.17 -4.46
N ASN A 86 13.82 10.45 -4.18
CA ASN A 86 13.86 9.07 -3.68
C ASN A 86 12.72 8.18 -4.18
N GLY A 87 11.90 8.66 -5.11
CA GLY A 87 10.77 7.92 -5.67
C GLY A 87 9.56 7.76 -4.74
N TRP A 88 9.55 8.41 -3.57
CA TRP A 88 8.42 8.42 -2.65
C TRP A 88 8.07 9.85 -2.23
N SER A 89 6.82 10.24 -2.41
CA SER A 89 6.19 11.30 -1.62
C SER A 89 5.85 10.79 -0.22
N GLN A 90 5.68 11.67 0.77
CA GLN A 90 5.29 11.30 2.14
C GLN A 90 4.16 12.21 2.62
N ILE A 91 3.10 11.64 3.20
CA ILE A 91 2.06 12.41 3.88
C ILE A 91 1.70 11.78 5.23
N GLU A 92 1.61 12.63 6.24
CA GLU A 92 1.11 12.26 7.56
C GLU A 92 -0.12 13.11 7.87
N ILE A 93 -1.18 12.46 8.38
CA ILE A 93 -2.44 13.12 8.76
C ILE A 93 -2.84 12.66 10.15
N GLU A 94 -3.14 13.63 11.02
CA GLU A 94 -3.62 13.39 12.38
C GLU A 94 -4.99 14.06 12.57
N THR A 95 -5.98 13.31 13.05
CA THR A 95 -7.30 13.84 13.44
C THR A 95 -7.44 13.91 14.95
N GLN A 96 -8.45 14.66 15.43
CA GLN A 96 -8.64 14.89 16.86
C GLN A 96 -9.95 14.29 17.38
N ASN A 97 -9.86 13.64 18.53
CA ASN A 97 -10.99 13.02 19.26
C ASN A 97 -12.02 14.03 19.78
N ALA A 98 -11.82 15.33 19.57
CA ALA A 98 -12.79 16.36 19.96
C ALA A 98 -13.92 16.53 18.94
N TYR A 99 -13.81 15.90 17.76
CA TYR A 99 -14.70 16.09 16.64
C TYR A 99 -15.40 14.78 16.25
N PRO A 100 -16.67 14.82 15.81
CA PRO A 100 -17.33 13.63 15.29
C PRO A 100 -16.56 13.00 14.13
N ASP A 101 -16.53 11.67 14.03
CA ASP A 101 -15.67 10.97 13.08
C ASP A 101 -15.96 11.34 11.62
N ARG A 102 -17.22 11.64 11.26
CA ARG A 102 -17.56 12.15 9.91
C ARG A 102 -16.82 13.45 9.57
N ILE A 103 -16.63 14.32 10.56
CA ILE A 103 -15.90 15.58 10.43
C ILE A 103 -14.41 15.30 10.35
N GLN A 104 -13.91 14.37 11.17
CA GLN A 104 -12.51 13.92 11.12
C GLN A 104 -12.16 13.34 9.73
N ALA A 105 -13.00 12.44 9.20
CA ALA A 105 -12.82 11.79 7.90
C ALA A 105 -12.81 12.78 6.75
N PHE A 106 -13.83 13.64 6.68
CA PHE A 106 -13.89 14.68 5.66
C PHE A 106 -12.72 15.66 5.79
N ALA A 107 -12.36 16.10 7.01
CA ALA A 107 -11.22 16.99 7.24
C ALA A 107 -9.89 16.38 6.78
N ALA A 108 -9.64 15.10 7.07
CA ALA A 108 -8.47 14.38 6.60
C ALA A 108 -8.42 14.33 5.08
N GLY A 109 -9.54 14.02 4.43
CA GLY A 109 -9.67 14.03 2.98
C GLY A 109 -9.37 15.40 2.37
N ILE A 110 -9.93 16.49 2.93
CA ILE A 110 -9.66 17.86 2.44
C ILE A 110 -8.15 18.15 2.43
N LEU A 111 -7.46 17.79 3.52
CA LEU A 111 -6.03 18.07 3.67
C LEU A 111 -5.19 17.26 2.70
N GLU A 112 -5.49 15.96 2.55
CA GLU A 112 -4.82 15.11 1.56
C GLU A 112 -5.02 15.65 0.15
N GLY A 113 -6.27 15.87 -0.26
CA GLY A 113 -6.61 16.37 -1.59
C GLY A 113 -5.98 17.74 -1.88
N ALA A 114 -5.97 18.65 -0.91
CA ALA A 114 -5.47 20.01 -1.11
C ALA A 114 -3.93 20.10 -1.10
N LEU A 115 -3.24 19.26 -0.33
CA LEU A 115 -1.78 19.23 -0.30
C LEU A 115 -1.20 18.44 -1.49
N THR A 116 -1.90 17.42 -1.96
CA THR A 116 -1.42 16.50 -3.00
C THR A 116 -2.10 16.71 -4.36
N TRP A 117 -2.88 17.78 -4.54
CA TRP A 117 -3.71 18.03 -5.72
C TRP A 117 -3.00 17.80 -7.06
N LYS A 118 -1.75 18.26 -7.19
CA LYS A 118 -0.96 18.12 -8.42
C LYS A 118 -0.63 16.65 -8.68
N SER A 119 -0.15 15.94 -7.66
CA SER A 119 0.18 14.52 -7.78
C SER A 119 -1.07 13.66 -8.03
N ILE A 120 -2.23 14.04 -7.50
CA ILE A 120 -3.52 13.39 -7.81
C ILE A 120 -3.83 13.51 -9.29
N TYR A 121 -3.75 14.72 -9.85
CA TYR A 121 -4.01 14.95 -11.28
C TYR A 121 -3.04 14.15 -12.17
N LEU A 122 -1.75 14.20 -11.87
CA LEU A 122 -0.74 13.46 -12.65
C LEU A 122 -0.95 11.94 -12.54
N GLN A 123 -1.30 11.41 -11.37
CA GLN A 123 -1.59 9.98 -11.19
C GLN A 123 -2.83 9.58 -11.99
N TRP A 124 -3.89 10.38 -11.97
CA TRP A 124 -5.11 10.13 -12.75
C TRP A 124 -4.80 10.15 -14.26
N SER A 125 -4.09 11.19 -14.72
CA SER A 125 -3.72 11.35 -16.13
C SER A 125 -2.85 10.18 -16.64
N ASN A 126 -1.86 9.76 -15.86
CA ASN A 126 -0.97 8.64 -16.23
C ASN A 126 -1.62 7.26 -16.20
N THR A 127 -2.76 7.10 -15.50
CA THR A 127 -3.37 5.78 -15.28
C THR A 127 -4.75 5.66 -15.88
N ILE A 128 -5.74 6.37 -15.34
CA ILE A 128 -7.14 6.23 -15.75
C ILE A 128 -7.36 6.90 -17.10
N ASP A 129 -6.98 8.17 -17.21
CA ASP A 129 -7.22 8.99 -18.40
C ASP A 129 -6.51 8.37 -19.63
N ALA A 130 -5.20 8.13 -19.52
CA ALA A 130 -4.41 7.54 -20.60
C ALA A 130 -4.88 6.14 -21.02
N GLU A 131 -5.33 5.28 -20.09
CA GLU A 131 -5.87 3.96 -20.46
C GLU A 131 -7.25 4.10 -21.11
N CYS A 132 -8.11 4.97 -20.58
CA CYS A 132 -9.44 5.18 -21.14
C CYS A 132 -9.41 5.81 -22.53
N GLU A 133 -8.41 6.64 -22.87
CA GLU A 133 -8.29 7.28 -24.19
C GLU A 133 -7.54 6.43 -25.23
N LYS A 134 -6.95 5.30 -24.81
CA LYS A 134 -6.01 4.51 -25.62
C LYS A 134 -6.57 4.03 -26.96
N ASP A 135 -7.77 3.45 -26.95
CA ASP A 135 -8.44 2.88 -28.13
C ASP A 135 -9.97 2.84 -27.91
N ASP A 136 -10.73 2.52 -28.96
CA ASP A 136 -12.21 2.48 -28.90
C ASP A 136 -12.71 1.46 -27.87
N ASP A 137 -12.06 0.29 -27.76
CA ASP A 137 -12.44 -0.76 -26.81
C ASP A 137 -12.22 -0.32 -25.36
N SER A 138 -11.14 0.41 -25.10
CA SER A 138 -10.81 0.96 -23.78
C SER A 138 -11.77 2.08 -23.38
N ARG A 139 -12.17 2.93 -24.35
CA ARG A 139 -13.21 3.95 -24.13
C ARG A 139 -14.54 3.31 -23.72
N GLU A 140 -15.00 2.32 -24.47
CA GLU A 140 -16.25 1.61 -24.17
C GLU A 140 -16.20 0.90 -22.81
N PHE A 141 -15.08 0.26 -22.48
CA PHE A 141 -14.87 -0.33 -21.16
C PHE A 141 -14.95 0.71 -20.04
N CYS A 142 -14.32 1.88 -20.21
CA CYS A 142 -14.34 2.92 -19.20
C CYS A 142 -15.71 3.57 -19.04
N GLU A 143 -16.49 3.74 -20.11
CA GLU A 143 -17.87 4.21 -20.03
C GLU A 143 -18.73 3.22 -19.21
N TRP A 144 -18.66 1.93 -19.54
CA TRP A 144 -19.33 0.87 -18.78
C TRP A 144 -18.89 0.84 -17.31
N LEU A 145 -17.58 0.97 -17.06
CA LEU A 145 -16.99 0.93 -15.73
C LEU A 145 -17.48 2.09 -14.84
N ARG A 146 -17.54 3.31 -15.39
CA ARG A 146 -18.04 4.50 -14.67
C ARG A 146 -19.49 4.34 -14.27
N GLU A 147 -20.34 3.80 -15.14
CA GLU A 147 -21.75 3.53 -14.83
C GLU A 147 -21.88 2.51 -13.69
N ILE A 148 -21.22 1.35 -13.80
CA ILE A 148 -21.31 0.28 -12.81
C ILE A 148 -20.77 0.72 -11.44
N ILE A 149 -19.60 1.36 -11.40
CA ILE A 149 -19.01 1.80 -10.13
C ILE A 149 -19.85 2.90 -9.47
N SER A 150 -20.39 3.83 -10.24
CA SER A 150 -21.22 4.91 -9.69
C SER A 150 -22.50 4.37 -9.05
N ASN A 151 -23.23 3.50 -9.77
CA ASN A 151 -24.45 2.87 -9.28
C ASN A 151 -24.18 1.99 -8.04
N ASN A 152 -23.10 1.21 -8.07
CA ASN A 152 -22.70 0.39 -6.93
C ASN A 152 -22.37 1.25 -5.70
N VAL A 153 -21.56 2.29 -5.85
CA VAL A 153 -21.13 3.14 -4.74
C VAL A 153 -22.30 3.89 -4.12
N GLU A 154 -23.27 4.33 -4.92
CA GLU A 154 -24.50 4.94 -4.41
C GLU A 154 -25.28 3.97 -3.51
N SER A 155 -25.55 2.75 -3.99
CA SER A 155 -26.17 1.67 -3.21
C SER A 155 -25.41 1.34 -1.92
N VAL A 156 -24.08 1.29 -1.98
CA VAL A 156 -23.22 1.05 -0.81
C VAL A 156 -23.27 2.22 0.17
N LYS A 157 -23.27 3.47 -0.30
CA LYS A 157 -23.41 4.68 0.53
C LYS A 157 -24.77 4.67 1.26
N GLU A 158 -25.86 4.36 0.55
CA GLU A 158 -27.19 4.22 1.15
C GLU A 158 -27.22 3.13 2.24
N MET A 159 -26.64 1.96 1.96
CA MET A 159 -26.58 0.88 2.94
C MET A 159 -25.73 1.25 4.16
N ALA A 160 -24.65 2.00 3.97
CA ALA A 160 -23.80 2.50 5.04
C ALA A 160 -24.51 3.56 5.91
N GLU A 161 -25.35 4.41 5.32
CA GLU A 161 -26.20 5.34 6.04
C GLU A 161 -27.26 4.61 6.87
N LEU A 162 -27.92 3.59 6.29
CA LEU A 162 -28.97 2.82 6.98
C LEU A 162 -28.44 1.94 8.11
N LYS A 163 -27.26 1.32 7.95
CA LYS A 163 -26.72 0.33 8.90
C LYS A 163 -25.61 0.86 9.79
N GLY A 164 -25.05 2.02 9.50
CA GLY A 164 -23.87 2.54 10.21
C GLY A 164 -24.09 2.82 11.70
N ASP A 165 -25.33 3.03 12.15
CA ASP A 165 -25.62 3.24 13.57
C ASP A 165 -25.68 1.94 14.38
N ILE A 166 -25.90 0.79 13.73
CA ILE A 166 -26.04 -0.53 14.37
C ILE A 166 -24.90 -1.50 14.07
N ASP A 167 -24.13 -1.25 13.00
CA ASP A 167 -23.06 -2.13 12.54
C ASP A 167 -21.75 -1.35 12.32
N HIS A 168 -20.74 -1.69 13.13
CA HIS A 168 -19.44 -1.03 13.13
C HIS A 168 -18.75 -1.07 11.76
N PHE A 169 -18.92 -2.15 11.00
CA PHE A 169 -18.34 -2.24 9.66
C PHE A 169 -18.95 -1.20 8.73
N TRP A 170 -20.29 -1.13 8.68
CA TRP A 170 -21.00 -0.15 7.86
C TRP A 170 -20.68 1.28 8.28
N TYR A 171 -20.46 1.52 9.58
CA TYR A 171 -19.96 2.81 10.04
C TYR A 171 -18.59 3.16 9.45
N GLN A 172 -17.66 2.21 9.41
CA GLN A 172 -16.34 2.44 8.79
C GLN A 172 -16.41 2.61 7.27
N ILE A 173 -17.32 1.90 6.59
CA ILE A 173 -17.58 2.10 5.15
C ILE A 173 -18.08 3.52 4.90
N LYS A 174 -19.02 4.00 5.73
CA LYS A 174 -19.50 5.39 5.68
C LYS A 174 -18.34 6.38 5.83
N LEU A 175 -17.47 6.20 6.83
CA LEU A 175 -16.30 7.06 7.04
C LEU A 175 -15.29 7.03 5.89
N PHE A 176 -15.10 5.89 5.22
CA PHE A 176 -14.26 5.80 4.02
C PHE A 176 -14.75 6.75 2.93
N TYR A 177 -16.05 6.75 2.64
CA TYR A 177 -16.60 7.62 1.61
C TYR A 177 -16.64 9.10 2.03
N TYR A 178 -16.87 9.44 3.30
CA TYR A 178 -16.68 10.83 3.77
C TYR A 178 -15.25 11.31 3.56
N GLN A 179 -14.24 10.45 3.77
CA GLN A 179 -12.85 10.79 3.47
C GLN A 179 -12.64 11.01 1.97
N LEU A 180 -13.25 10.19 1.11
CA LEU A 180 -13.13 10.32 -0.35
C LEU A 180 -13.78 11.59 -0.88
N ASP A 181 -15.00 11.90 -0.43
CA ASP A 181 -15.67 13.17 -0.74
C ASP A 181 -14.82 14.37 -0.26
N GLY A 182 -14.11 14.21 0.87
CA GLY A 182 -13.13 15.17 1.37
C GLY A 182 -11.93 15.33 0.43
N ILE A 183 -11.39 14.24 -0.13
CA ILE A 183 -10.28 14.27 -1.10
C ILE A 183 -10.68 15.05 -2.35
N GLU A 184 -11.85 14.76 -2.92
CA GLU A 184 -12.35 15.50 -4.09
C GLU A 184 -12.46 16.99 -3.79
N PHE A 185 -13.10 17.34 -2.66
CA PHE A 185 -13.23 18.74 -2.24
C PHE A 185 -11.86 19.41 -2.04
N GLY A 186 -10.94 18.70 -1.39
CA GLY A 186 -9.56 19.14 -1.16
C GLY A 186 -8.82 19.38 -2.46
N PHE A 187 -8.90 18.46 -3.41
CA PHE A 187 -8.31 18.56 -4.74
C PHE A 187 -8.76 19.83 -5.45
N ARG A 188 -10.08 20.05 -5.57
CA ARG A 188 -10.64 21.25 -6.20
C ARG A 188 -10.19 22.53 -5.51
N LYS A 189 -10.03 22.50 -4.18
CA LYS A 189 -9.48 23.63 -3.41
C LYS A 189 -7.99 23.87 -3.68
N GLY A 190 -7.21 22.80 -3.81
CA GLY A 190 -5.79 22.86 -4.20
C GLY A 190 -5.61 23.49 -5.57
N VAL A 191 -6.36 23.03 -6.57
CA VAL A 191 -6.39 23.54 -7.95
C VAL A 191 -6.75 25.04 -8.01
N ARG A 192 -7.82 25.44 -7.33
CA ARG A 192 -8.22 26.87 -7.28
C ARG A 192 -7.14 27.75 -6.64
N ARG A 193 -6.45 27.24 -5.63
CA ARG A 193 -5.35 27.96 -4.95
C ARG A 193 -4.12 28.10 -5.84
N SER A 194 -3.82 27.11 -6.69
CA SER A 194 -2.71 27.16 -7.65
C SER A 194 -3.01 27.99 -8.89
N ARG A 195 -4.27 28.43 -9.10
CA ARG A 195 -4.71 29.18 -10.29
C ARG A 195 -4.46 28.40 -11.59
N THR A 196 -4.68 27.10 -11.53
CA THR A 196 -4.63 26.16 -12.66
C THR A 196 -6.02 25.62 -12.94
N ASP A 197 -6.26 25.12 -14.15
CA ASP A 197 -7.58 24.66 -14.59
C ASP A 197 -7.64 23.12 -14.75
N PHE A 198 -7.06 22.40 -13.79
CA PHE A 198 -7.10 20.94 -13.78
C PHE A 198 -8.45 20.42 -13.30
N GLU A 199 -9.01 19.45 -14.01
CA GLU A 199 -10.28 18.83 -13.69
C GLU A 199 -10.17 17.31 -13.76
N ILE A 200 -10.89 16.64 -12.86
CA ILE A 200 -11.04 15.18 -12.83
C ILE A 200 -12.54 14.93 -12.65
N PRO A 201 -13.15 14.05 -13.47
CA PRO A 201 -14.53 13.64 -13.27
C PRO A 201 -14.75 13.04 -11.85
N PRO A 202 -15.84 13.37 -11.13
CA PRO A 202 -16.08 12.85 -9.78
C PRO A 202 -15.98 11.33 -9.66
N GLU A 203 -16.50 10.60 -10.65
CA GLU A 203 -16.45 9.15 -10.75
C GLU A 203 -15.02 8.60 -10.83
N ASP A 204 -14.08 9.36 -11.38
CA ASP A 204 -12.70 8.91 -11.52
C ASP A 204 -11.93 8.94 -10.18
N PHE A 205 -12.43 9.67 -9.16
CA PHE A 205 -11.93 9.51 -7.79
C PHE A 205 -12.30 8.14 -7.20
N LEU A 206 -13.44 7.58 -7.60
CA LEU A 206 -13.82 6.20 -7.27
C LEU A 206 -12.89 5.22 -8.00
N LEU A 207 -12.63 5.47 -9.30
CA LEU A 207 -11.73 4.62 -10.10
C LEU A 207 -10.30 4.60 -9.53
N LEU A 208 -9.76 5.74 -9.11
CA LEU A 208 -8.45 5.82 -8.44
C LEU A 208 -8.37 4.90 -7.21
N ASN A 209 -9.47 4.78 -6.47
CA ASN A 209 -9.57 3.94 -5.28
C ASN A 209 -9.97 2.49 -5.57
N SER A 210 -10.18 2.14 -6.84
CA SER A 210 -10.71 0.85 -7.29
C SER A 210 -9.75 0.09 -8.20
N ALA A 211 -8.49 0.48 -8.34
CA ALA A 211 -7.58 -0.11 -9.33
C ALA A 211 -7.48 -1.66 -9.27
N VAL A 212 -7.55 -2.24 -8.07
CA VAL A 212 -7.56 -3.71 -7.89
C VAL A 212 -8.89 -4.32 -8.36
N ASP A 213 -10.00 -3.65 -8.07
CA ASP A 213 -11.34 -4.05 -8.52
C ASP A 213 -11.48 -3.88 -10.04
N ILE A 214 -10.94 -2.81 -10.64
CA ILE A 214 -10.96 -2.54 -12.09
C ILE A 214 -10.32 -3.68 -12.88
N ARG A 215 -9.21 -4.24 -12.40
CA ARG A 215 -8.58 -5.41 -13.05
C ARG A 215 -9.53 -6.59 -13.12
N ASP A 216 -10.22 -6.87 -12.01
CA ASP A 216 -11.17 -7.96 -11.88
C ASP A 216 -12.43 -7.69 -12.74
N LEU A 217 -12.90 -6.44 -12.78
CA LEU A 217 -13.99 -5.98 -13.64
C LEU A 217 -13.63 -6.01 -15.13
N LYS A 218 -12.38 -5.77 -15.51
CA LYS A 218 -11.91 -5.91 -16.90
C LYS A 218 -12.01 -7.35 -17.37
N LEU A 219 -11.66 -8.31 -16.50
CA LEU A 219 -11.86 -9.74 -16.76
C LEU A 219 -13.35 -10.10 -16.87
N TYR A 220 -14.18 -9.57 -15.95
CA TYR A 220 -15.64 -9.73 -15.99
C TYR A 220 -16.22 -9.22 -17.31
N TYR A 221 -15.89 -7.98 -17.69
CA TYR A 221 -16.38 -7.31 -18.89
C TYR A 221 -16.02 -8.08 -20.17
N LYS A 222 -14.74 -8.43 -20.34
CA LYS A 222 -14.30 -9.18 -21.52
C LYS A 222 -14.99 -10.54 -21.63
N ASN A 223 -15.09 -11.27 -20.53
CA ASN A 223 -15.67 -12.61 -20.53
C ASN A 223 -17.20 -12.61 -20.68
N LEU A 224 -17.90 -11.80 -19.89
CA LEU A 224 -19.35 -11.93 -19.71
C LEU A 224 -20.16 -10.86 -20.45
N VAL A 225 -19.55 -9.71 -20.78
CA VAL A 225 -20.23 -8.62 -21.50
C VAL A 225 -19.89 -8.67 -22.99
N LYS A 226 -18.60 -8.74 -23.32
CA LYS A 226 -18.12 -8.82 -24.71
C LYS A 226 -18.10 -10.23 -25.30
N ASN A 227 -18.15 -11.27 -24.46
CA ASN A 227 -17.97 -12.67 -24.86
C ASN A 227 -16.67 -12.91 -25.66
N ASP A 228 -15.59 -12.21 -25.28
CA ASP A 228 -14.27 -12.38 -25.87
C ASP A 228 -13.61 -13.66 -25.34
N SER A 229 -13.20 -14.53 -26.25
CA SER A 229 -12.56 -15.82 -25.95
C SER A 229 -11.04 -15.72 -25.72
N GLN A 230 -10.42 -14.59 -26.07
CA GLN A 230 -8.98 -14.35 -25.91
C GLN A 230 -8.69 -13.49 -24.68
N ILE A 231 -8.82 -14.10 -23.50
CA ILE A 231 -8.51 -13.43 -22.24
C ILE A 231 -7.09 -13.80 -21.82
N ASP A 232 -6.16 -12.85 -21.99
CA ASP A 232 -4.84 -12.94 -21.39
C ASP A 232 -4.97 -12.70 -19.88
N VAL A 233 -4.81 -13.77 -19.10
CA VAL A 233 -4.86 -13.68 -17.64
C VAL A 233 -3.50 -13.20 -17.16
N ASP A 234 -3.46 -11.91 -16.82
CA ASP A 234 -2.25 -11.23 -16.39
C ASP A 234 -1.60 -11.96 -15.21
N GLU A 235 -0.38 -12.50 -15.40
CA GLU A 235 0.27 -13.35 -14.40
C GLU A 235 0.61 -12.55 -13.12
N THR A 236 0.43 -13.13 -11.93
CA THR A 236 0.88 -12.52 -10.67
C THR A 236 2.40 -12.44 -10.63
N LYS A 237 2.94 -11.23 -10.46
CA LYS A 237 4.38 -10.98 -10.26
C LYS A 237 4.73 -10.44 -8.86
N GLY A 238 3.75 -9.93 -8.12
CA GLY A 238 3.91 -9.53 -6.72
C GLY A 238 4.20 -10.72 -5.80
N GLN A 239 4.98 -10.50 -4.74
CA GLN A 239 5.44 -11.55 -3.83
C GLN A 239 5.47 -11.07 -2.37
N ILE A 240 5.20 -11.99 -1.45
CA ILE A 240 5.38 -11.86 0.00
C ILE A 240 6.40 -12.92 0.43
N MET A 241 7.38 -12.54 1.23
CA MET A 241 8.32 -13.47 1.85
C MET A 241 8.45 -13.16 3.34
N LEU A 242 8.06 -14.13 4.16
CA LEU A 242 8.22 -14.10 5.60
C LEU A 242 9.35 -15.07 5.99
N ARG A 243 10.30 -14.62 6.81
CA ARG A 243 11.33 -15.45 7.43
C ARG A 243 11.37 -15.19 8.94
N ILE A 244 11.44 -16.27 9.72
CA ILE A 244 11.54 -16.21 11.18
C ILE A 244 12.97 -16.55 11.60
N LEU A 245 13.66 -15.58 12.18
CA LEU A 245 14.99 -15.78 12.73
C LEU A 245 14.90 -16.00 14.22
N GLU A 246 15.56 -17.06 14.66
CA GLU A 246 15.66 -17.43 16.05
C GLU A 246 17.13 -17.48 16.42
N ASN A 247 17.47 -16.82 17.52
CA ASN A 247 18.77 -16.91 18.17
C ASN A 247 18.54 -17.00 19.69
N ASP A 248 19.60 -17.27 20.43
CA ASP A 248 19.58 -17.47 21.88
C ASP A 248 19.05 -16.27 22.71
N SER A 249 18.80 -15.13 22.07
CA SER A 249 18.41 -13.89 22.74
C SER A 249 17.16 -13.22 22.17
N PHE A 250 16.73 -13.57 20.95
CA PHE A 250 15.59 -12.91 20.30
C PHE A 250 14.93 -13.77 19.23
N VAL A 251 13.65 -13.50 19.01
CA VAL A 251 12.90 -13.93 17.82
C VAL A 251 12.69 -12.70 16.96
N LYS A 252 13.03 -12.79 15.67
CA LYS A 252 12.90 -11.69 14.70
C LYS A 252 12.14 -12.16 13.47
N ILE A 253 11.10 -11.43 13.10
CA ILE A 253 10.44 -11.62 11.81
C ILE A 253 11.11 -10.71 10.77
N LEU A 254 11.36 -11.25 9.59
CA LEU A 254 11.70 -10.49 8.38
C LEU A 254 10.55 -10.67 7.39
N LEU A 255 10.00 -9.58 6.90
CA LEU A 255 8.92 -9.58 5.93
C LEU A 255 9.33 -8.73 4.73
N GLY A 256 9.23 -9.30 3.54
CA GLY A 256 9.45 -8.63 2.29
C GLY A 256 8.18 -8.67 1.43
N HIS A 257 7.88 -7.56 0.76
CA HIS A 257 6.72 -7.42 -0.12
C HIS A 257 7.09 -6.67 -1.39
N THR A 258 6.68 -7.20 -2.54
CA THR A 258 6.78 -6.50 -3.83
C THR A 258 5.40 -6.40 -4.47
N SER A 259 5.08 -5.23 -4.98
CA SER A 259 3.90 -5.01 -5.81
C SER A 259 4.23 -5.12 -7.28
N ASP A 260 3.30 -5.61 -8.08
CA ASP A 260 3.37 -5.61 -9.53
C ASP A 260 2.32 -4.69 -10.16
N GLY A 261 2.68 -4.06 -11.28
CA GLY A 261 1.80 -3.17 -12.02
C GLY A 261 2.49 -2.47 -13.19
N SER A 262 1.72 -1.64 -13.88
CA SER A 262 2.24 -0.72 -14.90
C SER A 262 3.22 0.26 -14.26
N TYR A 263 4.30 0.58 -14.96
CA TYR A 263 5.25 1.61 -14.51
C TYR A 263 4.62 3.00 -14.54
N THR A 264 3.53 3.21 -15.26
CA THR A 264 2.80 4.49 -15.29
C THR A 264 2.15 4.83 -13.95
N SER A 265 1.97 3.86 -13.05
CA SER A 265 1.41 4.12 -11.71
C SER A 265 2.46 4.57 -10.68
N MET A 266 3.73 4.75 -11.07
CA MET A 266 4.85 4.92 -10.12
C MET A 266 4.96 6.30 -9.44
N LEU A 267 3.90 7.12 -9.41
CA LEU A 267 3.80 8.21 -8.43
C LEU A 267 3.41 7.59 -7.08
N ARG A 268 4.40 7.41 -6.22
CA ARG A 268 4.24 6.69 -4.96
C ARG A 268 4.15 7.62 -3.76
N VAL A 269 3.33 7.27 -2.78
CA VAL A 269 3.18 8.01 -1.52
C VAL A 269 3.24 7.06 -0.33
N LEU A 270 4.15 7.31 0.61
CA LEU A 270 4.10 6.70 1.95
C LEU A 270 3.12 7.50 2.80
N LYS A 271 2.13 6.82 3.37
CA LYS A 271 1.06 7.44 4.15
C LYS A 271 1.09 6.97 5.59
N LYS A 272 0.87 7.88 6.52
CA LYS A 272 0.59 7.58 7.93
C LYS A 272 -0.67 8.31 8.37
N TYR A 273 -1.70 7.55 8.72
CA TYR A 273 -2.94 8.08 9.26
C TYR A 273 -3.01 7.80 10.76
N THR A 274 -3.15 8.85 11.55
CA THR A 274 -3.40 8.80 12.99
C THR A 274 -4.82 9.30 13.24
N PHE A 275 -5.80 8.39 13.10
CA PHE A 275 -7.22 8.74 13.16
C PHE A 275 -7.86 8.30 14.48
N ARG A 276 -8.63 9.21 15.07
CA ARG A 276 -9.36 9.01 16.33
C ARG A 276 -10.81 8.64 16.07
N TYR A 277 -11.03 7.64 15.22
CA TYR A 277 -12.36 7.11 14.94
C TYR A 277 -12.83 6.14 16.03
N HIS A 278 -14.13 5.93 16.08
CA HIS A 278 -14.84 5.10 17.02
C HIS A 278 -15.53 3.95 16.32
N TYR A 279 -16.00 2.97 17.10
CA TYR A 279 -16.79 1.86 16.57
C TYR A 279 -18.15 2.30 16.00
N SER A 280 -18.71 3.40 16.51
CA SER A 280 -20.07 3.85 16.15
C SER A 280 -20.18 5.37 16.16
N SER A 281 -21.28 5.87 15.58
CA SER A 281 -21.62 7.30 15.51
C SER A 281 -21.83 7.96 16.88
N GLU A 282 -22.13 7.18 17.93
CA GLU A 282 -22.23 7.64 19.32
C GLU A 282 -20.84 7.93 19.95
N HIS A 283 -20.11 8.89 19.37
CA HIS A 283 -18.75 9.27 19.74
C HIS A 283 -18.50 9.44 21.26
N HIS A 284 -19.47 9.94 22.03
CA HIS A 284 -19.28 10.16 23.48
C HIS A 284 -19.38 8.88 24.34
N LYS A 285 -19.86 7.77 23.78
CA LYS A 285 -20.04 6.49 24.49
C LYS A 285 -19.26 5.34 23.86
N SER A 286 -18.82 5.51 22.61
CA SER A 286 -18.08 4.52 21.85
C SER A 286 -16.59 4.59 22.20
N ASN A 287 -15.91 3.46 22.17
CA ASN A 287 -14.46 3.42 22.31
C ASN A 287 -13.80 3.71 20.95
N LEU A 288 -12.54 4.15 20.99
CA LEU A 288 -11.72 4.22 19.79
C LEU A 288 -11.55 2.83 19.17
N ILE A 289 -11.52 2.79 17.84
CA ILE A 289 -11.18 1.58 17.10
C ILE A 289 -9.72 1.15 17.40
N PRO A 290 -9.35 -0.14 17.22
CA PRO A 290 -8.01 -0.61 17.53
C PRO A 290 -6.94 -0.05 16.60
N GLY A 291 -7.22 -0.01 15.29
CA GLY A 291 -6.30 0.49 14.26
C GLY A 291 -6.31 2.01 14.15
N THR A 292 -5.88 2.71 15.20
CA THR A 292 -5.82 4.18 15.21
C THR A 292 -4.67 4.75 14.39
N ASN A 293 -3.57 3.99 14.24
CA ASN A 293 -2.40 4.38 13.46
C ASN A 293 -2.21 3.37 12.34
N ILE A 294 -2.22 3.84 11.10
CA ILE A 294 -2.05 2.99 9.91
C ILE A 294 -0.96 3.62 9.04
N MET A 295 0.16 2.93 8.91
CA MET A 295 1.25 3.27 7.98
C MET A 295 1.22 2.31 6.79
N PHE A 296 1.29 2.84 5.56
CA PHE A 296 1.19 2.03 4.35
C PHE A 296 1.80 2.72 3.12
N THR A 297 2.18 1.93 2.11
CA THR A 297 2.52 2.45 0.78
C THR A 297 1.25 2.67 -0.03
N SER A 298 1.18 3.72 -0.84
CA SER A 298 -0.04 4.11 -1.54
C SER A 298 0.31 4.98 -2.76
N TYR A 299 -0.71 5.62 -3.32
CA TYR A 299 -0.71 6.48 -4.50
C TYR A 299 -1.44 7.80 -4.18
N PRO A 300 -1.19 8.89 -4.93
CA PRO A 300 -1.93 10.15 -4.75
C PRO A 300 -3.45 9.95 -4.88
N GLY A 301 -4.23 10.48 -3.93
CA GLY A 301 -5.70 10.43 -3.99
C GLY A 301 -6.34 9.09 -3.60
N VAL A 302 -5.53 8.10 -3.24
CA VAL A 302 -5.99 6.75 -2.89
C VAL A 302 -5.97 6.54 -1.37
N ILE A 303 -7.12 6.25 -0.75
CA ILE A 303 -7.25 6.13 0.70
C ILE A 303 -6.62 4.83 1.26
N SER A 304 -6.50 3.80 0.40
CA SER A 304 -5.88 2.50 0.69
C SER A 304 -4.51 2.36 0.01
N SER A 305 -3.90 1.17 0.10
CA SER A 305 -2.57 0.89 -0.44
C SER A 305 -2.58 0.47 -1.92
N LEU A 306 -3.55 -0.36 -2.34
CA LEU A 306 -3.65 -1.03 -3.65
C LEU A 306 -2.53 -2.05 -3.95
N ASP A 307 -1.30 -1.76 -3.53
CA ASP A 307 -0.23 -2.73 -3.33
C ASP A 307 -0.64 -3.79 -2.30
N ASP A 308 -1.05 -3.25 -1.16
CA ASP A 308 -1.35 -3.82 0.14
C ASP A 308 -0.15 -4.27 0.97
N PHE A 309 0.46 -3.27 1.63
CA PHE A 309 1.36 -3.44 2.76
C PHE A 309 1.01 -2.41 3.85
N TYR A 310 0.58 -2.88 5.03
CA TYR A 310 0.15 -2.05 6.14
C TYR A 310 0.86 -2.45 7.43
N VAL A 311 1.29 -1.45 8.19
CA VAL A 311 1.68 -1.58 9.60
C VAL A 311 0.64 -0.82 10.41
N ILE A 312 -0.12 -1.56 11.21
CA ILE A 312 -1.28 -1.07 11.95
C ILE A 312 -0.96 -1.16 13.42
N SER A 313 -1.15 -0.06 14.15
CA SER A 313 -0.95 -0.03 15.59
C SER A 313 -1.99 0.82 16.31
N GLY A 314 -2.17 0.51 17.59
CA GLY A 314 -3.00 1.24 18.51
C GLY A 314 -2.92 0.66 19.90
N ARG A 315 -3.92 0.94 20.74
CA ARG A 315 -3.89 0.50 22.13
C ARG A 315 -4.00 -1.02 22.22
N HIS A 316 -2.93 -1.68 22.68
CA HIS A 316 -2.82 -3.14 22.75
C HIS A 316 -3.14 -3.84 21.41
N HIS A 317 -2.76 -3.22 20.29
CA HIS A 317 -3.03 -3.72 18.94
C HIS A 317 -1.83 -3.42 18.05
N ASN A 318 -1.19 -4.44 17.49
CA ASN A 318 -0.12 -4.33 16.49
C ASN A 318 -0.31 -5.44 15.47
N VAL A 319 -0.63 -5.07 14.22
CA VAL A 319 -0.88 -6.02 13.14
C VAL A 319 -0.19 -5.54 11.86
N ILE A 320 0.45 -6.47 11.16
CA ILE A 320 0.98 -6.25 9.82
C ILE A 320 0.10 -6.99 8.83
N VAL A 321 -0.27 -6.33 7.74
CA VAL A 321 -1.10 -6.91 6.69
C VAL A 321 -0.38 -6.74 5.36
N ALA A 322 -0.12 -7.84 4.68
CA ALA A 322 0.48 -7.85 3.34
C ALA A 322 -0.38 -8.68 2.39
N GLY A 323 -0.62 -8.17 1.18
CA GLY A 323 -1.46 -8.81 0.18
C GLY A 323 -0.83 -8.86 -1.21
N VAL A 324 -1.09 -9.91 -1.96
CA VAL A 324 -0.69 -10.05 -3.37
C VAL A 324 -1.87 -10.55 -4.22
N LYS A 325 -1.87 -10.23 -5.51
CA LYS A 325 -2.89 -10.71 -6.47
C LYS A 325 -2.96 -12.23 -6.43
N ILE A 326 -4.13 -12.78 -6.14
CA ILE A 326 -4.34 -14.23 -6.21
C ILE A 326 -4.51 -14.64 -7.68
N LYS A 327 -3.98 -15.80 -8.04
CA LYS A 327 -4.11 -16.39 -9.36
C LYS A 327 -5.48 -17.06 -9.46
N ASN A 328 -6.21 -16.78 -10.53
CA ASN A 328 -7.46 -17.44 -10.84
C ASN A 328 -7.54 -17.76 -12.34
N ARG A 329 -7.66 -19.03 -12.69
CA ARG A 329 -7.88 -19.51 -14.07
C ARG A 329 -9.33 -19.92 -14.32
N ASN A 330 -10.18 -19.88 -13.30
CA ASN A 330 -11.59 -20.21 -13.41
C ASN A 330 -12.43 -18.94 -13.55
N GLN A 331 -12.74 -18.59 -14.79
CA GLN A 331 -13.53 -17.39 -15.10
C GLN A 331 -15.02 -17.56 -14.74
N GLU A 332 -15.50 -18.80 -14.58
CA GLU A 332 -16.88 -19.08 -14.18
C GLU A 332 -17.23 -18.53 -12.80
N LEU A 333 -16.23 -18.33 -11.93
CA LEU A 333 -16.45 -17.76 -10.60
C LEU A 333 -17.05 -16.34 -10.66
N TRP A 334 -16.74 -15.58 -11.72
CA TRP A 334 -17.24 -14.23 -11.92
C TRP A 334 -18.75 -14.16 -12.15
N LYS A 335 -19.39 -15.23 -12.64
CA LYS A 335 -20.85 -15.28 -12.86
C LYS A 335 -21.67 -15.18 -11.58
N THR A 336 -21.05 -15.43 -10.43
CA THR A 336 -21.71 -15.41 -9.11
C THR A 336 -21.55 -14.08 -8.38
N VAL A 337 -20.79 -13.14 -8.95
CA VAL A 337 -20.53 -11.85 -8.31
C VAL A 337 -21.66 -10.87 -8.62
N ASP A 338 -22.34 -10.40 -7.58
CA ASP A 338 -23.32 -9.30 -7.64
C ASP A 338 -22.57 -7.96 -7.61
N LEU A 339 -22.39 -7.34 -8.78
CA LEU A 339 -21.66 -6.07 -8.91
C LEU A 339 -22.39 -4.90 -8.23
N ASP A 340 -23.72 -4.93 -8.14
CA ASP A 340 -24.52 -3.83 -7.58
C ASP A 340 -24.37 -3.75 -6.05
N LYS A 341 -24.12 -4.89 -5.40
CA LYS A 341 -23.98 -4.99 -3.92
C LYS A 341 -22.56 -5.27 -3.45
N SER A 342 -21.62 -5.47 -4.37
CA SER A 342 -20.21 -5.65 -4.04
C SER A 342 -19.66 -4.40 -3.37
N ILE A 343 -18.76 -4.54 -2.41
CA ILE A 343 -18.10 -3.37 -1.80
C ILE A 343 -16.67 -3.35 -2.33
N LEU A 344 -16.24 -2.19 -2.83
CA LEU A 344 -14.86 -1.95 -3.27
C LEU A 344 -13.85 -2.47 -2.25
N MET A 345 -12.82 -3.17 -2.71
CA MET A 345 -11.83 -3.79 -1.84
C MET A 345 -11.18 -2.78 -0.89
N SER A 346 -10.84 -1.59 -1.40
CA SER A 346 -10.25 -0.51 -0.60
C SER A 346 -11.08 -0.13 0.63
N ALA A 347 -12.41 -0.06 0.50
CA ALA A 347 -13.30 0.30 1.60
C ALA A 347 -13.38 -0.84 2.64
N ARG A 348 -13.54 -2.09 2.19
CA ARG A 348 -13.57 -3.28 3.06
C ARG A 348 -12.27 -3.44 3.84
N LEU A 349 -11.15 -3.28 3.14
CA LEU A 349 -9.82 -3.41 3.68
C LEU A 349 -9.53 -2.35 4.75
N MET A 350 -9.86 -1.09 4.47
CA MET A 350 -9.69 -0.03 5.47
C MET A 350 -10.63 -0.23 6.67
N ALA A 351 -11.85 -0.74 6.48
CA ALA A 351 -12.73 -1.10 7.60
C ALA A 351 -12.14 -2.24 8.44
N ALA A 352 -11.59 -3.29 7.83
CA ALA A 352 -10.93 -4.39 8.52
C ALA A 352 -9.67 -3.93 9.27
N ASN A 353 -8.81 -3.14 8.63
CA ASN A 353 -7.59 -2.57 9.22
C ASN A 353 -7.90 -1.67 10.42
N ARG A 354 -9.04 -0.98 10.38
CA ARG A 354 -9.51 -0.11 11.47
C ARG A 354 -10.07 -0.90 12.64
N LEU A 355 -10.94 -1.88 12.40
CA LEU A 355 -11.75 -2.56 13.43
C LEU A 355 -11.10 -3.79 14.06
N ALA A 356 -10.23 -4.49 13.33
CA ALA A 356 -9.71 -5.77 13.77
C ALA A 356 -8.81 -5.64 14.99
N HIS A 357 -8.83 -6.64 15.87
CA HIS A 357 -7.90 -6.75 17.00
C HIS A 357 -6.79 -7.77 16.75
N ASN A 358 -7.07 -8.80 15.95
CA ASN A 358 -6.20 -9.92 15.61
C ASN A 358 -6.53 -10.46 14.22
N GLY A 359 -5.72 -11.40 13.71
CA GLY A 359 -5.90 -12.01 12.39
C GLY A 359 -7.31 -12.59 12.16
N ARG A 360 -7.86 -13.34 13.13
CA ARG A 360 -9.21 -13.90 13.03
C ARG A 360 -10.28 -12.83 12.79
N SER A 361 -10.26 -11.76 13.59
CA SER A 361 -11.23 -10.66 13.47
C SER A 361 -11.04 -9.87 12.19
N TRP A 362 -9.79 -9.69 11.74
CA TRP A 362 -9.45 -9.05 10.48
C TRP A 362 -10.09 -9.80 9.31
N SER A 363 -9.91 -11.12 9.26
CA SER A 363 -10.46 -11.96 8.20
C SER A 363 -11.99 -11.90 8.18
N LYS A 364 -12.64 -11.90 9.35
CA LYS A 364 -14.11 -11.78 9.44
C LYS A 364 -14.63 -10.46 8.89
N TYR A 365 -13.99 -9.33 9.19
CA TYR A 365 -14.40 -8.04 8.65
C TYR A 365 -14.14 -7.96 7.15
N PHE A 366 -12.97 -8.44 6.69
CA PHE A 366 -12.59 -8.40 5.28
C PHE A 366 -13.46 -9.31 4.40
N ALA A 367 -13.94 -10.44 4.93
CA ALA A 367 -14.83 -11.38 4.26
C ALA A 367 -16.23 -10.84 3.96
N ARG A 368 -16.59 -9.64 4.43
CA ARG A 368 -17.90 -9.04 4.16
C ARG A 368 -17.93 -8.49 2.74
N SER A 369 -18.71 -9.14 1.86
CA SER A 369 -18.84 -8.80 0.43
C SER A 369 -17.55 -9.04 -0.38
N PRO A 370 -17.06 -10.30 -0.49
CA PRO A 370 -15.82 -10.64 -1.19
C PRO A 370 -16.06 -10.76 -2.71
N GLY A 371 -16.67 -9.75 -3.33
CA GLY A 371 -17.03 -9.78 -4.76
C GLY A 371 -15.82 -9.60 -5.68
N THR A 372 -15.11 -8.49 -5.51
CA THR A 372 -13.97 -8.05 -6.34
C THR A 372 -12.71 -7.88 -5.49
N GLY A 373 -11.57 -7.62 -6.13
CA GLY A 373 -10.30 -7.41 -5.46
C GLY A 373 -9.68 -8.70 -4.91
N ALA A 374 -9.73 -9.78 -5.70
CA ALA A 374 -9.24 -11.09 -5.31
C ALA A 374 -7.74 -11.06 -4.98
N LYS A 375 -7.38 -11.49 -3.76
CA LYS A 375 -6.02 -11.41 -3.20
C LYS A 375 -5.75 -12.54 -2.20
N GLN A 376 -4.48 -12.90 -2.11
CA GLN A 376 -3.90 -13.71 -1.05
C GLN A 376 -3.24 -12.78 -0.03
N TRP A 377 -3.50 -13.02 1.25
CA TRP A 377 -3.07 -12.16 2.35
C TRP A 377 -2.33 -12.93 3.42
N LEU A 378 -1.33 -12.26 4.00
CA LEU A 378 -0.70 -12.62 5.25
C LEU A 378 -1.03 -11.55 6.28
N VAL A 379 -1.58 -11.99 7.41
CA VAL A 379 -1.83 -11.14 8.58
C VAL A 379 -0.97 -11.61 9.73
N VAL A 380 -0.15 -10.71 10.28
CA VAL A 380 0.79 -10.98 11.38
C VAL A 380 0.39 -10.18 12.60
N ASP A 381 0.00 -10.84 13.69
CA ASP A 381 -0.32 -10.20 14.97
C ASP A 381 0.91 -10.19 15.88
N THR A 382 1.71 -9.12 15.78
CA THR A 382 3.04 -9.06 16.41
C THR A 382 2.98 -8.97 17.93
N ARG A 383 1.80 -8.71 18.52
CA ARG A 383 1.60 -8.83 19.98
C ARG A 383 1.93 -10.22 20.50
N HIS A 384 1.70 -11.24 19.69
CA HIS A 384 2.03 -12.61 20.04
C HIS A 384 3.54 -12.87 19.93
N LEU A 385 4.28 -12.15 19.08
CA LEU A 385 5.73 -12.23 18.97
C LEU A 385 6.41 -11.84 20.29
N HIS A 386 5.95 -10.76 20.95
CA HIS A 386 6.47 -10.34 22.26
C HIS A 386 6.17 -11.33 23.39
N ARG A 387 5.15 -12.17 23.21
CA ARG A 387 4.78 -13.22 24.18
C ARG A 387 5.56 -14.51 23.98
N ILE A 388 6.28 -14.67 22.87
CA ILE A 388 7.19 -15.80 22.67
C ILE A 388 8.37 -15.62 23.62
N ASN A 389 8.25 -16.24 24.79
CA ASN A 389 9.32 -16.27 25.78
C ASN A 389 10.37 -17.27 25.30
N TYR A 390 11.65 -16.88 25.31
CA TYR A 390 12.76 -17.74 24.88
C TYR A 390 12.82 -19.07 25.64
N ASN A 391 12.36 -19.09 26.90
CA ASN A 391 12.24 -20.29 27.72
C ASN A 391 10.94 -21.11 27.48
N SER A 392 10.09 -20.73 26.52
CA SER A 392 8.84 -21.44 26.27
C SER A 392 9.11 -22.74 25.51
N LYS A 393 8.64 -23.83 26.11
CA LYS A 393 8.58 -25.20 25.59
C LYS A 393 7.96 -25.36 24.20
N ILE A 394 7.50 -24.31 23.53
CA ILE A 394 6.73 -24.37 22.28
C ILE A 394 7.52 -25.09 21.17
N PHE A 395 8.81 -24.77 20.99
CA PHE A 395 9.63 -25.42 19.95
C PHE A 395 10.07 -26.84 20.34
N ASN A 396 10.39 -27.07 21.62
CA ASN A 396 10.75 -28.40 22.12
C ASN A 396 9.55 -29.36 22.18
N GLU A 397 8.32 -28.89 22.41
CA GLU A 397 7.10 -29.70 22.39
C GLU A 397 6.69 -30.10 20.96
N ILE A 398 6.89 -29.22 19.97
CA ILE A 398 6.63 -29.54 18.56
C ILE A 398 7.66 -30.55 18.03
N SER A 399 8.95 -30.42 18.41
CA SER A 399 9.97 -31.42 18.04
C SER A 399 9.74 -32.76 18.74
N ASN A 400 9.30 -32.77 20.01
CA ASN A 400 9.03 -33.99 20.78
C ASN A 400 7.71 -34.68 20.42
N ARG A 401 6.70 -33.97 19.92
CA ARG A 401 5.50 -34.60 19.33
C ARG A 401 5.81 -35.41 18.08
N SER A 402 6.82 -34.98 17.32
CA SER A 402 7.25 -35.62 16.08
C SER A 402 8.00 -36.94 16.30
N SER A 403 8.55 -37.17 17.49
CA SER A 403 9.23 -38.42 17.86
C SER A 403 8.26 -39.53 18.29
N ASN A 404 7.01 -39.18 18.63
CA ASN A 404 6.00 -40.13 19.13
C ASN A 404 4.99 -40.59 18.07
N THR A 405 5.04 -40.09 16.83
CA THR A 405 4.12 -40.51 15.74
C THR A 405 4.69 -41.58 14.82
N ASN A 406 5.88 -42.11 15.09
CA ASN A 406 6.49 -43.20 14.31
C ASN A 406 6.35 -44.57 15.00
N THR A 407 5.13 -44.97 15.40
CA THR A 407 4.81 -46.37 15.67
C THR A 407 3.31 -46.61 15.58
N SER A 408 2.82 -46.87 14.36
CA SER A 408 1.75 -47.85 14.11
C SER A 408 1.45 -47.92 12.62
N SER A 409 2.29 -48.64 11.88
CA SER A 409 1.85 -49.34 10.68
C SER A 409 1.40 -50.74 11.10
N SER A 410 0.12 -51.07 10.86
CA SER A 410 -0.27 -52.28 10.13
C SER A 410 -1.80 -52.37 10.02
N ASN A 411 -2.23 -52.69 8.80
CA ASN A 411 -3.38 -53.50 8.43
C ASN A 411 -4.77 -53.09 8.96
N ASN A 412 -5.66 -52.72 8.03
CA ASN A 412 -6.84 -53.56 7.74
C ASN A 412 -7.43 -53.19 6.37
N ASN A 413 -7.55 -54.23 5.54
CA ASN A 413 -8.53 -54.28 4.46
C ASN A 413 -9.92 -54.28 5.10
N ASP A 414 -10.82 -53.43 4.60
CA ASP A 414 -12.23 -53.79 4.41
C ASP A 414 -12.86 -52.82 3.43
N GLY A 415 -13.47 -53.39 2.39
CA GLY A 415 -14.30 -52.65 1.45
C GLY A 415 -15.61 -52.27 2.11
N ASN A 416 -16.06 -51.05 1.87
CA ASN A 416 -17.48 -50.69 1.89
C ASN A 416 -17.71 -49.44 1.04
N ASN A 417 -18.75 -49.53 0.22
CA ASN A 417 -19.25 -48.50 -0.68
C ASN A 417 -19.51 -47.18 0.08
N VAL A 418 -19.02 -46.07 -0.43
CA VAL A 418 -19.44 -44.72 -0.02
C VAL A 418 -20.28 -44.14 -1.15
N GLU A 419 -21.58 -44.08 -0.91
CA GLU A 419 -22.51 -43.29 -1.72
C GLU A 419 -22.11 -41.81 -1.66
N LEU A 420 -22.09 -41.18 -2.84
CA LEU A 420 -21.95 -39.73 -3.00
C LEU A 420 -23.15 -39.02 -2.36
N PRO A 421 -22.98 -38.00 -1.51
CA PRO A 421 -24.10 -37.17 -1.11
C PRO A 421 -24.54 -36.29 -2.28
N PRO A 422 -25.86 -36.21 -2.55
CA PRO A 422 -26.41 -35.31 -3.54
C PRO A 422 -26.55 -33.90 -2.95
N ASN A 423 -26.46 -32.93 -3.85
CA ASN A 423 -26.94 -31.55 -3.75
C ASN A 423 -25.98 -30.49 -3.19
N TYR A 424 -25.83 -29.41 -3.97
CA TYR A 424 -24.80 -28.37 -3.86
C TYR A 424 -25.27 -27.13 -3.07
N ASP A 425 -26.44 -27.21 -2.43
CA ASP A 425 -27.06 -26.08 -1.70
C ASP A 425 -26.81 -26.09 -0.17
N ASP A 426 -26.26 -27.17 0.41
CA ASP A 426 -26.01 -27.28 1.86
C ASP A 426 -24.58 -26.87 2.30
N LEU A 427 -23.74 -26.37 1.39
CA LEU A 427 -22.35 -25.97 1.70
C LEU A 427 -22.19 -24.56 2.30
N LEU A 428 -23.29 -23.87 2.61
CA LEU A 428 -23.28 -22.51 3.16
C LEU A 428 -23.44 -22.42 4.68
N GLU A 429 -23.65 -23.53 5.41
CA GLU A 429 -23.94 -23.47 6.87
C GLU A 429 -23.08 -24.36 7.78
N VAL A 430 -22.01 -25.01 7.29
CA VAL A 430 -21.20 -25.93 8.11
C VAL A 430 -19.76 -25.44 8.25
N ALA A 431 -19.59 -24.26 8.87
CA ALA A 431 -18.34 -23.88 9.51
C ALA A 431 -18.27 -24.52 10.92
N THR A 432 -18.27 -25.85 11.00
CA THR A 432 -18.18 -26.55 12.30
C THR A 432 -16.72 -26.73 12.68
N ILE A 433 -16.32 -25.94 13.68
CA ILE A 433 -15.03 -26.00 14.38
C ILE A 433 -14.75 -27.45 14.83
N LYS A 434 -13.78 -28.12 14.21
CA LYS A 434 -13.21 -29.36 14.75
C LYS A 434 -12.49 -29.04 16.05
N LYS A 435 -13.06 -29.50 17.16
CA LYS A 435 -12.53 -29.33 18.52
C LYS A 435 -11.31 -30.25 18.71
N LEU A 436 -10.12 -29.64 18.79
CA LEU A 436 -8.87 -30.32 19.19
C LEU A 436 -8.77 -30.41 20.73
N PRO A 437 -7.96 -31.35 21.29
CA PRO A 437 -7.95 -31.68 22.72
C PRO A 437 -7.47 -30.53 23.64
N ASP A 438 -8.10 -30.46 24.82
CA ASP A 438 -8.01 -29.41 25.84
C ASP A 438 -6.62 -29.30 26.54
N THR A 439 -5.63 -28.67 25.90
CA THR A 439 -4.41 -28.20 26.61
C THR A 439 -3.90 -26.80 26.23
N TYR A 440 -4.63 -26.05 25.41
CA TYR A 440 -4.36 -24.62 25.19
C TYR A 440 -5.69 -23.88 25.08
N PRO A 441 -5.89 -22.71 25.73
CA PRO A 441 -7.15 -21.99 25.63
C PRO A 441 -7.39 -21.59 24.18
N VAL A 442 -8.34 -22.30 23.56
CA VAL A 442 -8.89 -22.04 22.24
C VAL A 442 -9.71 -20.75 22.33
N SER A 443 -9.11 -19.56 22.18
CA SER A 443 -9.88 -18.34 21.86
C SER A 443 -9.14 -17.11 21.33
N ASP A 444 -7.83 -16.92 21.51
CA ASP A 444 -7.15 -15.70 21.05
C ASP A 444 -6.30 -15.97 19.80
N GLY A 445 -6.61 -15.28 18.69
CA GLY A 445 -5.98 -15.48 17.38
C GLY A 445 -4.46 -15.45 17.46
N ARG A 446 -3.79 -16.42 16.83
CA ARG A 446 -2.34 -16.61 16.94
C ARG A 446 -1.57 -15.71 15.94
N LEU A 447 -0.24 -15.84 15.95
CA LEU A 447 0.72 -14.94 15.31
C LEU A 447 0.51 -14.77 13.80
N PHE A 448 0.20 -15.83 13.05
CA PHE A 448 0.09 -15.80 11.59
C PHE A 448 -1.26 -16.31 11.10
N TRP A 449 -1.91 -15.53 10.23
CA TRP A 449 -3.15 -15.87 9.55
C TRP A 449 -2.96 -15.74 8.04
N ILE A 450 -3.46 -16.73 7.31
CA ILE A 450 -3.50 -16.69 5.84
C ILE A 450 -4.95 -16.50 5.42
N VAL A 451 -5.17 -15.62 4.44
CA VAL A 451 -6.49 -15.37 3.87
C VAL A 451 -6.40 -15.38 2.36
N ASP A 452 -7.17 -16.25 1.72
CA ASP A 452 -7.29 -16.28 0.26
C ASP A 452 -8.71 -15.86 -0.12
N GLN A 453 -8.83 -14.84 -0.97
CA GLN A 453 -10.09 -14.38 -1.53
C GLN A 453 -10.12 -14.65 -3.03
N LEU A 454 -11.09 -15.45 -3.47
CA LEU A 454 -11.49 -15.59 -4.88
C LEU A 454 -12.82 -14.82 -5.12
N PRO A 455 -13.28 -14.66 -6.37
CA PRO A 455 -14.55 -13.99 -6.63
C PRO A 455 -15.71 -14.68 -5.90
N GLY A 456 -16.42 -13.91 -5.06
CA GLY A 456 -17.57 -14.35 -4.28
C GLY A 456 -17.26 -15.26 -3.09
N ARG A 457 -15.98 -15.54 -2.77
CA ARG A 457 -15.61 -16.47 -1.68
C ARG A 457 -14.28 -16.13 -1.02
N LEU A 458 -14.17 -16.51 0.25
CA LEU A 458 -12.97 -16.26 1.03
C LEU A 458 -12.76 -17.40 2.04
N HIS A 459 -11.52 -17.89 2.14
CA HIS A 459 -11.08 -18.77 3.21
C HIS A 459 -10.04 -18.05 4.07
N ALA A 460 -10.19 -18.14 5.40
CA ALA A 460 -9.19 -17.67 6.34
C ALA A 460 -8.95 -18.66 7.48
N GLU A 461 -7.69 -18.99 7.74
CA GLU A 461 -7.29 -19.88 8.83
C GLU A 461 -5.98 -19.43 9.49
N ASP A 462 -5.78 -19.92 10.71
CA ASP A 462 -4.55 -19.74 11.46
C ASP A 462 -3.46 -20.65 10.90
N ALA A 463 -2.36 -20.08 10.44
CA ALA A 463 -1.25 -20.80 9.83
C ALA A 463 0.00 -20.84 10.74
N THR A 464 -0.15 -20.47 12.02
CA THR A 464 0.99 -20.22 12.91
C THR A 464 1.87 -21.45 13.09
N GLU A 465 1.28 -22.62 13.35
CA GLU A 465 2.04 -23.85 13.57
C GLU A 465 2.84 -24.28 12.34
N ASN A 466 2.24 -24.17 11.15
CA ASN A 466 2.89 -24.52 9.88
C ASN A 466 4.07 -23.57 9.59
N ILE A 467 3.85 -22.26 9.73
CA ILE A 467 4.87 -21.25 9.44
C ILE A 467 6.03 -21.32 10.45
N LEU A 468 5.76 -21.55 11.73
CA LEU A 468 6.81 -21.73 12.74
C LEU A 468 7.62 -23.00 12.49
N LYS A 469 6.96 -24.11 12.12
CA LYS A 469 7.62 -25.37 11.79
C LYS A 469 8.57 -25.22 10.59
N ASP A 470 8.14 -24.52 9.55
CA ASP A 470 8.94 -24.35 8.35
C ASP A 470 10.01 -23.25 8.51
N GLY A 471 9.73 -22.27 9.37
CA GLY A 471 10.55 -21.09 9.65
C GLY A 471 10.42 -19.97 8.61
N PHE A 472 9.54 -20.13 7.61
CA PHE A 472 9.31 -19.15 6.56
C PHE A 472 7.92 -19.36 5.93
N TRP A 473 7.44 -18.38 5.17
CA TRP A 473 6.27 -18.49 4.32
C TRP A 473 6.42 -17.61 3.06
N ASN A 474 5.96 -18.11 1.92
CA ASN A 474 6.00 -17.37 0.66
C ASN A 474 4.59 -17.23 0.08
N GLY A 475 4.17 -15.99 -0.20
CA GLY A 475 2.94 -15.69 -0.91
C GLY A 475 3.25 -15.22 -2.33
N ASN A 476 2.80 -15.94 -3.34
CA ASN A 476 3.03 -15.60 -4.76
C ASN A 476 1.71 -15.60 -5.57
N GLY A 477 0.58 -15.54 -4.86
CA GLY A 477 -0.75 -15.58 -5.43
C GLY A 477 -1.28 -16.99 -5.76
N VAL A 478 -0.50 -18.06 -5.58
CA VAL A 478 -1.07 -19.42 -5.63
C VAL A 478 -1.90 -19.64 -4.37
N PRO A 479 -3.18 -20.03 -4.47
CA PRO A 479 -4.01 -20.28 -3.29
C PRO A 479 -3.36 -21.30 -2.34
N TYR A 480 -3.34 -20.96 -1.06
CA TYR A 480 -2.84 -21.79 0.03
C TYR A 480 -3.77 -22.97 0.33
N PHE A 481 -5.09 -22.73 0.31
CA PHE A 481 -6.09 -23.74 0.67
C PHE A 481 -6.49 -24.63 -0.51
N GLU A 482 -6.55 -25.94 -0.30
CA GLU A 482 -6.78 -26.95 -1.34
C GLU A 482 -8.10 -26.73 -2.09
N GLU A 483 -9.17 -26.40 -1.40
CA GLU A 483 -10.47 -26.16 -2.02
C GLU A 483 -10.47 -24.90 -2.91
N LEU A 484 -9.65 -23.89 -2.58
CA LEU A 484 -9.47 -22.71 -3.42
C LEU A 484 -8.48 -22.96 -4.58
N GLN A 485 -7.52 -23.88 -4.43
CA GLN A 485 -6.71 -24.37 -5.55
C GLN A 485 -7.60 -25.06 -6.60
N ILE A 486 -8.50 -25.93 -6.14
CA ILE A 486 -9.48 -26.61 -7.00
C ILE A 486 -10.42 -25.58 -7.65
N ALA A 487 -11.00 -24.67 -6.87
CA ALA A 487 -11.94 -23.66 -7.37
C ALA A 487 -11.31 -22.72 -8.41
N SER A 488 -10.07 -22.29 -8.18
CA SER A 488 -9.33 -21.39 -9.08
C SER A 488 -8.69 -22.09 -10.28
N ARG A 489 -8.58 -23.43 -10.25
CA ARG A 489 -7.79 -24.25 -11.18
C ARG A 489 -6.31 -23.87 -11.19
N VAL A 490 -5.75 -23.59 -10.02
CA VAL A 490 -4.35 -23.22 -9.81
C VAL A 490 -3.76 -24.07 -8.70
N TRP A 491 -2.67 -24.77 -8.98
CA TRP A 491 -1.96 -25.63 -8.03
C TRP A 491 -0.55 -25.12 -7.75
N PRO A 492 0.04 -25.46 -6.58
CA PRO A 492 1.46 -25.28 -6.32
C PRO A 492 2.29 -26.05 -7.35
N ASN A 493 3.36 -25.43 -7.83
CA ASN A 493 4.25 -26.02 -8.83
C ASN A 493 5.54 -26.50 -8.14
N ASN A 494 5.79 -27.80 -8.13
CA ASN A 494 6.97 -28.43 -7.50
C ASN A 494 8.34 -27.90 -8.00
N HIS A 495 8.40 -27.19 -9.13
CA HIS A 495 9.63 -26.67 -9.75
C HIS A 495 9.81 -25.16 -9.70
N SER A 496 8.77 -24.38 -9.36
CA SER A 496 8.85 -22.90 -9.32
C SER A 496 8.90 -22.31 -7.92
N ASP A 497 8.74 -23.16 -6.89
CA ASP A 497 8.90 -22.73 -5.51
C ASP A 497 10.39 -22.53 -5.21
N ILE A 498 10.72 -21.33 -4.76
CA ILE A 498 12.07 -20.98 -4.30
C ILE A 498 12.49 -22.06 -3.32
N SER A 499 13.62 -22.72 -3.59
CA SER A 499 14.14 -23.77 -2.72
C SER A 499 14.11 -23.28 -1.27
N SER A 500 13.43 -24.04 -0.40
CA SER A 500 13.30 -23.72 1.02
C SER A 500 14.66 -23.46 1.67
N THR A 501 15.73 -24.09 1.16
CA THR A 501 17.12 -23.86 1.54
C THR A 501 17.58 -22.41 1.29
N VAL A 502 17.19 -21.79 0.18
CA VAL A 502 17.55 -20.41 -0.16
C VAL A 502 16.91 -19.42 0.82
N VAL A 503 15.63 -19.61 1.14
CA VAL A 503 14.91 -18.75 2.08
C VAL A 503 15.44 -18.93 3.50
N LYS A 504 15.77 -20.16 3.89
CA LYS A 504 16.34 -20.46 5.22
C LYS A 504 17.70 -19.80 5.48
N ASN A 505 18.49 -19.57 4.43
CA ASN A 505 19.80 -18.90 4.51
C ASN A 505 19.72 -17.36 4.66
N ILE A 506 18.52 -16.77 4.60
CA ILE A 506 18.33 -15.33 4.81
C ILE A 506 18.48 -15.04 6.30
N THR A 507 19.36 -14.09 6.65
CA THR A 507 19.68 -13.73 8.05
C THR A 507 19.41 -12.27 8.39
N ASN A 508 19.10 -11.42 7.41
CA ASN A 508 18.81 -10.00 7.62
C ASN A 508 17.99 -9.42 6.45
N LEU A 509 17.52 -8.17 6.59
CA LEU A 509 16.73 -7.50 5.57
C LEU A 509 17.49 -7.28 4.25
N ASP A 510 18.80 -7.00 4.30
CA ASP A 510 19.59 -6.81 3.08
C ASP A 510 19.65 -8.10 2.25
N ALA A 511 19.82 -9.26 2.88
CA ALA A 511 19.79 -10.56 2.23
C ALA A 511 18.41 -10.88 1.63
N LEU A 512 17.33 -10.59 2.38
CA LEU A 512 15.96 -10.74 1.90
C LEU A 512 15.70 -9.85 0.68
N GLY A 513 16.08 -8.57 0.76
CA GLY A 513 15.93 -7.61 -0.31
C GLY A 513 16.70 -8.00 -1.57
N LYS A 514 17.93 -8.52 -1.42
CA LYS A 514 18.70 -9.06 -2.56
C LYS A 514 17.99 -10.23 -3.24
N LEU A 515 17.44 -11.17 -2.47
CA LEU A 515 16.68 -12.29 -3.04
C LEU A 515 15.44 -11.81 -3.79
N MET A 516 14.64 -10.92 -3.19
CA MET A 516 13.43 -10.42 -3.83
C MET A 516 13.74 -9.61 -5.09
N LYS A 517 14.80 -8.79 -5.09
CA LYS A 517 15.30 -8.10 -6.29
C LYS A 517 15.68 -9.07 -7.40
N LYS A 518 16.35 -10.17 -7.05
CA LYS A 518 16.72 -11.22 -8.01
C LYS A 518 15.49 -11.90 -8.62
N LEU A 519 14.43 -12.08 -7.85
CA LEU A 519 13.19 -12.74 -8.29
C LEU A 519 12.20 -11.80 -8.97
N GLY A 520 12.44 -10.48 -8.89
CA GLY A 520 11.62 -9.46 -9.51
C GLY A 520 11.39 -9.66 -11.00
N TYR A 521 10.20 -9.35 -11.46
CA TYR A 521 9.84 -9.33 -12.87
C TYR A 521 10.04 -7.92 -13.46
N ARG A 522 10.65 -7.87 -14.65
CA ARG A 522 10.99 -6.65 -15.39
C ARG A 522 10.60 -6.82 -16.86
N GLY A 523 9.39 -6.37 -17.21
CA GLY A 523 8.86 -6.46 -18.58
C GLY A 523 9.65 -5.64 -19.59
N ASP A 524 10.23 -4.52 -19.13
CA ASP A 524 11.06 -3.61 -19.93
C ASP A 524 12.38 -4.24 -20.39
N LEU A 525 12.82 -5.33 -19.75
CA LEU A 525 14.06 -6.02 -20.08
C LEU A 525 13.85 -7.23 -21.02
N LYS A 526 12.60 -7.51 -21.43
CA LYS A 526 12.31 -8.59 -22.38
C LYS A 526 13.04 -8.37 -23.71
N ASN A 527 13.44 -9.47 -24.35
CA ASN A 527 14.07 -9.41 -25.67
C ASN A 527 13.04 -9.12 -26.77
N GLU A 528 11.85 -9.70 -26.63
CA GLU A 528 10.73 -9.56 -27.57
C GLU A 528 9.64 -8.74 -26.90
N ASN A 529 9.17 -7.70 -27.60
CA ASN A 529 8.10 -6.81 -27.17
C ASN A 529 8.27 -6.32 -25.72
N PRO A 530 9.33 -5.53 -25.41
CA PRO A 530 9.49 -4.95 -24.09
C PRO A 530 8.36 -3.97 -23.79
N TYR A 531 7.93 -3.90 -22.53
CA TYR A 531 6.85 -3.02 -22.09
C TYR A 531 7.04 -2.60 -20.63
N ALA A 532 6.52 -1.42 -20.29
CA ALA A 532 6.72 -0.77 -19.01
C ALA A 532 5.82 -1.36 -17.90
N TYR A 533 6.09 -2.61 -17.50
CA TYR A 533 5.33 -3.33 -16.47
C TYR A 533 6.23 -4.28 -15.68
N GLY A 534 5.95 -4.44 -14.39
CA GLY A 534 6.59 -5.45 -13.55
C GLY A 534 6.53 -5.12 -12.08
N ASN A 535 7.53 -5.55 -11.30
CA ASN A 535 7.57 -5.20 -9.89
C ASN A 535 7.99 -3.74 -9.71
N ILE A 536 7.12 -2.91 -9.15
CA ILE A 536 7.24 -1.44 -9.11
C ILE A 536 7.78 -0.89 -7.79
N ASP A 537 8.05 -1.77 -6.83
CA ASP A 537 8.67 -1.44 -5.54
C ASP A 537 9.19 -2.67 -4.81
N LEU A 538 9.77 -2.41 -3.64
CA LEU A 538 10.07 -3.41 -2.61
C LEU A 538 9.91 -2.77 -1.22
N LYS A 539 9.16 -3.42 -0.34
CA LYS A 539 9.05 -3.08 1.09
C LYS A 539 9.70 -4.17 1.90
N LEU A 540 10.54 -3.77 2.85
CA LEU A 540 11.22 -4.66 3.78
C LEU A 540 10.89 -4.20 5.19
N PHE A 541 10.46 -5.14 6.02
CA PHE A 541 10.08 -4.90 7.39
C PHE A 541 10.72 -5.93 8.29
N SER A 542 11.17 -5.52 9.47
CA SER A 542 11.51 -6.46 10.52
C SER A 542 11.07 -5.97 11.89
N GLU A 543 10.75 -6.93 12.75
CA GLU A 543 10.38 -6.68 14.13
C GLU A 543 10.95 -7.79 15.00
N THR A 544 11.50 -7.42 16.15
CA THR A 544 11.93 -8.37 17.18
C THR A 544 10.89 -8.47 18.27
N ASN A 545 10.93 -9.55 19.05
CA ASN A 545 10.16 -9.68 20.28
C ASN A 545 10.50 -8.61 21.35
N LEU A 546 11.52 -7.76 21.12
CA LEU A 546 11.93 -6.64 21.97
C LEU A 546 11.50 -5.26 21.41
N ASP A 547 10.47 -5.20 20.58
CA ASP A 547 9.92 -3.97 19.98
C ASP A 547 10.90 -3.20 19.08
N ASN A 548 11.94 -3.87 18.55
CA ASN A 548 12.86 -3.24 17.62
C ASN A 548 12.34 -3.38 16.18
N VAL A 549 11.76 -2.30 15.66
CA VAL A 549 11.09 -2.24 14.35
C VAL A 549 11.97 -1.52 13.32
N GLU A 550 12.09 -2.11 12.14
CA GLU A 550 12.78 -1.53 10.99
C GLU A 550 11.90 -1.63 9.75
N PHE A 551 11.72 -0.50 9.04
CA PHE A 551 10.99 -0.45 7.76
C PHE A 551 11.83 0.27 6.70
N GLN A 552 11.95 -0.35 5.53
CA GLN A 552 12.67 0.18 4.38
C GLN A 552 11.79 0.01 3.12
N ALA A 553 11.70 1.05 2.30
CA ALA A 553 10.99 1.03 1.03
C ALA A 553 11.91 1.43 -0.12
N TYR A 554 11.77 0.74 -1.26
CA TYR A 554 12.42 1.06 -2.53
C TYR A 554 11.34 1.37 -3.55
N SER A 555 11.48 2.48 -4.27
CA SER A 555 10.55 2.86 -5.35
C SER A 555 11.15 2.48 -6.71
N GLY A 556 10.26 2.05 -7.61
CA GLY A 556 10.59 1.80 -9.00
C GLY A 556 10.92 0.34 -9.31
N PRO A 557 11.17 0.05 -10.59
CA PRO A 557 11.42 -1.30 -11.04
C PRO A 557 12.66 -1.89 -10.39
N ILE A 558 12.50 -3.00 -9.68
CA ILE A 558 13.57 -3.55 -8.84
C ILE A 558 14.77 -4.03 -9.68
N PHE A 559 15.97 -3.71 -9.20
CA PHE A 559 17.26 -4.06 -9.81
C PHE A 559 18.32 -4.31 -8.74
N GLU A 560 19.37 -5.04 -9.10
CA GLU A 560 20.52 -5.29 -8.22
C GLU A 560 21.63 -4.28 -8.47
N ASN A 561 22.01 -3.51 -7.45
CA ASN A 561 23.23 -2.71 -7.49
C ASN A 561 24.44 -3.64 -7.32
N VAL A 562 25.05 -4.04 -8.43
CA VAL A 562 26.32 -4.76 -8.39
C VAL A 562 27.43 -3.74 -8.14
N ASP A 563 28.22 -3.98 -7.10
CA ASP A 563 29.38 -3.16 -6.75
C ASP A 563 30.36 -3.14 -7.94
N LYS A 564 30.68 -1.95 -8.48
CA LYS A 564 31.52 -1.80 -9.70
C LYS A 564 32.85 -2.55 -9.58
N THR A 565 33.40 -2.59 -8.36
CA THR A 565 34.64 -3.31 -8.02
C THR A 565 34.56 -4.82 -8.27
N LYS A 566 33.38 -5.44 -8.12
CA LYS A 566 33.17 -6.86 -8.44
C LYS A 566 33.03 -7.11 -9.94
N ILE A 567 32.45 -6.16 -10.68
CA ILE A 567 32.38 -6.24 -12.15
C ILE A 567 33.79 -6.17 -12.73
N ASP A 568 34.63 -5.27 -12.22
CA ASP A 568 36.02 -5.13 -12.65
C ASP A 568 36.87 -6.37 -12.29
N GLN A 569 36.65 -6.97 -11.12
CA GLN A 569 37.30 -8.25 -10.75
C GLN A 569 36.85 -9.41 -11.64
N ILE A 570 35.55 -9.53 -11.95
CA ILE A 570 35.02 -10.57 -12.86
C ILE A 570 35.61 -10.39 -14.26
N ASN A 571 35.68 -9.15 -14.75
CA ASN A 571 36.29 -8.85 -16.05
C ASN A 571 37.79 -9.16 -16.06
N SER A 572 38.53 -8.85 -14.99
CA SER A 572 39.96 -9.24 -14.88
C SER A 572 40.18 -10.76 -14.79
N SER A 573 39.24 -11.49 -14.19
CA SER A 573 39.34 -12.95 -14.03
C SER A 573 39.02 -13.72 -15.32
N LYS A 574 38.21 -13.13 -16.21
CA LYS A 574 37.98 -13.63 -17.58
C LYS A 574 39.20 -13.45 -18.47
N GLU A 575 39.99 -12.40 -18.25
CA GLU A 575 41.26 -12.19 -18.98
C GLU A 575 42.39 -13.11 -18.48
N SER A 576 42.33 -13.60 -17.23
CA SER A 576 43.39 -14.43 -16.64
C SER A 576 43.20 -15.95 -16.77
N GLY A 577 42.14 -16.43 -17.45
CA GLY A 577 41.96 -17.84 -17.79
C GLY A 577 41.83 -18.83 -16.61
N ALA A 578 41.44 -18.36 -15.42
CA ALA A 578 41.25 -19.24 -14.26
C ALA A 578 39.84 -19.88 -14.28
N PRO A 579 39.68 -21.14 -13.84
CA PRO A 579 38.39 -21.82 -13.87
C PRO A 579 37.44 -21.20 -12.84
N ALA A 580 36.41 -20.50 -13.32
CA ALA A 580 35.32 -20.01 -12.49
C ALA A 580 34.45 -21.19 -12.04
N ASN A 581 34.22 -21.29 -10.72
CA ASN A 581 33.29 -22.25 -10.13
C ASN A 581 31.88 -22.04 -10.73
N ALA A 582 31.53 -22.93 -11.66
CA ALA A 582 30.25 -22.93 -12.34
C ALA A 582 29.12 -23.38 -11.40
N ALA A 583 28.42 -22.42 -10.79
CA ALA A 583 27.05 -22.60 -10.29
C ALA A 583 26.26 -21.29 -10.02
N ILE A 584 26.83 -20.08 -10.24
CA ILE A 584 26.14 -18.80 -9.91
C ILE A 584 26.09 -17.81 -11.08
N ASP A 585 26.83 -18.02 -12.17
CA ASP A 585 27.15 -16.97 -13.16
C ASP A 585 26.36 -16.97 -14.49
N ASN A 586 25.10 -17.41 -14.49
CA ASN A 586 24.19 -17.16 -15.62
C ASN A 586 23.02 -16.26 -15.22
N LEU A 587 23.32 -15.11 -14.60
CA LEU A 587 22.38 -14.00 -14.53
C LEU A 587 22.41 -13.26 -15.88
N PRO A 588 21.28 -13.04 -16.56
CA PRO A 588 21.29 -12.14 -17.71
C PRO A 588 21.75 -10.77 -17.20
N GLN A 589 22.85 -10.25 -17.77
CA GLN A 589 23.45 -8.92 -17.50
C GLN A 589 22.43 -7.77 -17.41
N LYS A 590 21.22 -7.95 -17.98
CA LYS A 590 20.12 -6.99 -18.00
C LYS A 590 19.54 -6.60 -16.62
N ARG A 591 19.63 -7.42 -15.56
CA ARG A 591 18.98 -7.11 -14.25
C ARG A 591 19.77 -6.17 -13.32
N ILE A 592 20.88 -5.62 -13.81
CA ILE A 592 21.80 -4.79 -13.03
C ILE A 592 21.51 -3.28 -13.21
N GLN A 593 20.72 -2.90 -14.23
CA GLN A 593 20.50 -1.51 -14.56
C GLN A 593 19.17 -0.95 -14.00
N PRO A 594 19.18 0.32 -13.52
CA PRO A 594 17.97 1.08 -13.26
C PRO A 594 17.04 1.14 -14.47
N PHE A 595 15.75 1.39 -14.24
CA PHE A 595 14.80 1.69 -15.31
C PHE A 595 14.91 3.16 -15.74
N ASP A 596 14.80 3.40 -17.05
CA ASP A 596 14.86 4.73 -17.68
C ASP A 596 13.68 4.88 -18.67
N TRP A 597 12.84 5.91 -18.51
CA TRP A 597 11.70 6.19 -19.40
C TRP A 597 12.16 6.55 -20.80
N SER A 598 13.18 7.41 -20.92
CA SER A 598 13.81 7.75 -22.20
C SER A 598 14.24 6.53 -23.00
N HIS A 599 14.75 5.49 -22.34
CA HIS A 599 15.14 4.25 -23.02
C HIS A 599 13.94 3.48 -23.56
N ILE A 600 12.89 3.27 -22.76
CA ILE A 600 11.72 2.48 -23.20
C ILE A 600 10.91 3.20 -24.28
N ASN A 601 10.76 4.52 -24.19
CA ASN A 601 10.03 5.33 -25.18
C ASN A 601 10.72 5.38 -26.55
N HIS A 602 12.01 5.05 -26.63
CA HIS A 602 12.71 4.87 -27.91
C HIS A 602 12.49 3.49 -28.53
N ILE A 603 12.10 2.49 -27.73
CA ILE A 603 11.97 1.09 -28.16
C ILE A 603 10.52 0.74 -28.46
N VAL A 604 9.59 1.29 -27.68
CA VAL A 604 8.15 1.10 -27.85
C VAL A 604 7.63 2.22 -28.75
N ASN A 605 6.88 1.87 -29.80
CA ASN A 605 6.34 2.85 -30.77
C ASN A 605 5.20 3.72 -30.21
N ASP A 606 4.77 3.48 -28.97
CA ASP A 606 3.71 4.20 -28.29
C ASP A 606 4.28 5.13 -27.21
N VAL A 607 3.80 6.37 -27.19
CA VAL A 607 4.10 7.32 -26.11
C VAL A 607 3.33 6.89 -24.87
N VAL A 608 4.06 6.45 -23.84
CA VAL A 608 3.46 6.04 -22.57
C VAL A 608 3.32 7.26 -21.65
N ALA A 609 2.15 7.49 -21.06
CA ALA A 609 1.94 8.60 -20.11
C ALA A 609 2.67 8.37 -18.77
N HIS A 610 3.48 9.34 -18.33
CA HIS A 610 4.30 9.24 -17.11
C HIS A 610 4.66 10.62 -16.53
N GLU A 611 3.76 11.60 -16.64
CA GLU A 611 3.99 12.93 -16.13
C GLU A 611 4.29 12.95 -14.62
N GLY A 612 5.24 13.79 -14.21
CA GLY A 612 5.70 13.87 -12.82
C GLY A 612 6.65 12.75 -12.40
N HIS A 613 6.90 11.74 -13.24
CA HIS A 613 7.91 10.73 -12.95
C HIS A 613 9.34 11.30 -13.12
N PRO A 614 10.31 10.82 -12.33
CA PRO A 614 11.72 10.94 -12.69
C PRO A 614 11.96 10.14 -13.99
N ASP A 615 12.83 10.62 -14.87
CA ASP A 615 13.20 9.83 -16.07
C ASP A 615 13.87 8.50 -15.69
N ARG A 616 14.73 8.55 -14.66
CA ARG A 616 15.54 7.42 -14.19
C ARG A 616 15.18 7.01 -12.77
N PHE A 617 14.80 5.75 -12.57
CA PHE A 617 14.46 5.17 -11.27
C PHE A 617 15.67 4.48 -10.63
N ASN A 618 16.64 5.29 -10.18
CA ASN A 618 17.85 4.81 -9.49
C ASN A 618 17.88 5.28 -8.03
N PHE A 619 16.92 4.82 -7.23
CA PHE A 619 16.75 5.26 -5.86
C PHE A 619 17.38 4.30 -4.83
N GLN A 620 17.90 4.88 -3.75
CA GLN A 620 18.28 4.13 -2.56
C GLN A 620 17.03 3.81 -1.71
N ARG A 621 17.23 3.00 -0.66
CA ARG A 621 16.17 2.73 0.32
C ARG A 621 15.76 3.99 1.07
N VAL A 622 14.49 4.08 1.42
CA VAL A 622 13.92 5.13 2.27
C VAL A 622 13.34 4.51 3.52
N SER A 623 13.60 5.13 4.67
CA SER A 623 12.83 4.96 5.90
C SER A 623 12.11 6.29 6.17
N PRO A 624 10.77 6.33 6.21
CA PRO A 624 10.03 7.57 6.32
C PRO A 624 10.33 8.28 7.65
N LYS A 625 10.37 9.61 7.61
CA LYS A 625 10.50 10.44 8.80
C LYS A 625 9.17 11.14 9.03
N TRP A 626 8.44 10.68 10.04
CA TRP A 626 7.14 11.21 10.39
C TRP A 626 7.27 12.54 11.14
N ALA A 627 6.35 13.46 10.85
CA ALA A 627 6.23 14.77 11.46
C ALA A 627 5.89 14.69 12.95
N TRP A 628 5.11 13.67 13.35
CA TRP A 628 4.68 13.47 14.73
C TRP A 628 5.01 12.05 15.21
N LEU A 629 5.57 11.95 16.42
CA LEU A 629 5.91 10.69 17.07
C LEU A 629 4.76 10.18 17.95
#